data_AF-A0A7R9ZSS8-F1
#
_entry.id   AF-A0A7R9ZSS8-F1
#
_cell.length_a   1.000
_cell.length_b   1.000
_cell.length_c   1.000
_cell.angle_alpha   90.00
_cell.angle_beta   90.00
_cell.angle_gamma   90.00
#
_symmetry.space_group_name_H-M   'P 1'
#
loop_
_entity.id
_entity.type
_entity.pdbx_description
1 polymer ?
#
loop_
_entity_poly.entity_id
_entity_poly.type
_entity_poly.pdbx_seq_one_letter_code
_entity_poly.pdbx_strand_id
1 'polypeptide(L)'
;AYATQIRDGELEDRKFLAVMFEQSLDFAADEVDKGLPINDWEHVIIIDDPYTKLVSRFANSDFLLGCLGKSHKTKRVAADAKTGAKRLKIERSLAFMAAHKFAQKYFLKEFGNSQTEFSEAGKVVLEESSTQMAKAAEILKECDPREVELISSHKLCMILLNSGIMYVGKILHIGLLKDSEAEHWVERLEEQLEHVLACNQVEHPGEIRIPDSNEEEHCDHHGDGHRHSQGAITDMPNMREETEDEQTKDVVTTNGKDRTSEDGGDKEDGDDDKVMDA
;
A
#
# COMPACT_ATOMS: atom_id res chain seq x y z
N ALA A 1 -10.60 -1.91 -5.40
CA ALA A 1 -9.20 -2.00 -4.91
C ALA A 1 -8.96 -1.00 -3.77
N TYR A 2 -9.22 0.30 -3.94
CA TYR A 2 -9.02 1.30 -2.89
C TYR A 2 -9.78 1.01 -1.59
N ALA A 3 -11.04 0.55 -1.66
CA ALA A 3 -11.79 0.14 -0.46
C ALA A 3 -11.08 -0.96 0.36
N THR A 4 -10.39 -1.90 -0.31
CA THR A 4 -9.56 -2.92 0.33
C THR A 4 -8.39 -2.27 1.06
N GLN A 5 -7.68 -1.36 0.38
CA GLN A 5 -6.56 -0.61 0.98
C GLN A 5 -7.01 0.20 2.20
N ILE A 6 -8.19 0.82 2.16
CA ILE A 6 -8.76 1.55 3.28
C ILE A 6 -9.03 0.60 4.47
N ARG A 7 -9.72 -0.50 4.21
CA ARG A 7 -10.06 -1.50 5.23
C ARG A 7 -8.81 -2.10 5.88
N ASP A 8 -7.78 -2.34 5.09
CA ASP A 8 -6.55 -2.99 5.54
C ASP A 8 -5.56 -1.96 6.16
N GLY A 9 -5.93 -0.69 6.24
CA GLY A 9 -5.13 0.40 6.84
C GLY A 9 -3.99 0.91 5.94
N GLU A 10 -3.94 0.47 4.68
CA GLU A 10 -3.02 0.97 3.66
C GLU A 10 -3.42 2.36 3.15
N LEU A 11 -4.70 2.70 3.19
CA LEU A 11 -5.19 4.06 3.01
C LEU A 11 -5.97 4.47 4.26
N GLU A 12 -5.85 5.73 4.65
CA GLU A 12 -6.66 6.24 5.75
C GLU A 12 -7.98 6.77 5.20
N ASP A 13 -9.10 6.21 5.70
CA ASP A 13 -10.49 6.42 5.29
C ASP A 13 -10.96 7.90 5.26
N ARG A 14 -10.19 8.81 5.86
CA ARG A 14 -10.52 10.24 5.96
C ARG A 14 -9.40 11.17 5.52
N LYS A 15 -8.35 10.62 4.91
CA LYS A 15 -7.27 11.43 4.35
C LYS A 15 -7.59 11.81 2.92
N PHE A 16 -7.04 12.97 2.55
CA PHE A 16 -7.12 13.57 1.22
C PHE A 16 -6.88 12.56 0.08
N LEU A 17 -5.99 11.58 0.27
CA LEU A 17 -5.73 10.52 -0.71
C LEU A 17 -6.92 9.61 -1.01
N ALA A 18 -7.67 9.15 0.01
CA ALA A 18 -8.80 8.26 -0.21
C ALA A 18 -9.89 8.95 -1.04
N VAL A 19 -10.23 10.19 -0.66
CA VAL A 19 -11.20 11.03 -1.39
C VAL A 19 -10.73 11.30 -2.82
N MET A 20 -9.44 11.59 -3.02
CA MET A 20 -8.85 11.80 -4.34
C MET A 20 -8.99 10.56 -5.23
N PHE A 21 -8.71 9.37 -4.70
CA PHE A 21 -8.85 8.14 -5.47
C PHE A 21 -10.30 7.82 -5.80
N GLU A 22 -11.24 8.01 -4.87
CA GLU A 22 -12.68 7.84 -5.16
C GLU A 22 -13.15 8.77 -6.27
N GLN A 23 -12.84 10.07 -6.18
CA GLN A 23 -13.19 11.03 -7.23
C GLN A 23 -12.54 10.68 -8.57
N SER A 24 -11.30 10.19 -8.58
CA SER A 24 -10.65 9.77 -9.83
C SER A 24 -11.37 8.61 -10.51
N LEU A 25 -11.98 7.70 -9.73
CA LEU A 25 -12.78 6.61 -10.28
C LEU A 25 -14.08 7.12 -10.89
N ASP A 26 -14.74 8.10 -10.27
CA ASP A 26 -15.95 8.71 -10.81
C ASP A 26 -15.68 9.38 -12.18
N PHE A 27 -14.55 10.09 -12.30
CA PHE A 27 -14.15 10.70 -13.57
C PHE A 27 -13.78 9.65 -14.62
N ALA A 28 -13.04 8.61 -14.23
CA ALA A 28 -12.67 7.52 -15.12
C ALA A 28 -13.90 6.76 -15.64
N ALA A 29 -14.89 6.51 -14.78
CA ALA A 29 -16.15 5.87 -15.17
C ALA A 29 -16.92 6.71 -16.21
N ASP A 30 -17.05 8.01 -15.98
CA ASP A 30 -17.71 8.94 -16.92
C ASP A 30 -16.96 9.04 -18.26
N GLU A 31 -15.63 8.94 -18.28
CA GLU A 31 -14.84 8.89 -19.51
C GLU A 31 -15.03 7.56 -20.27
N VAL A 32 -14.99 6.42 -19.56
CA VAL A 32 -15.22 5.10 -20.16
C VAL A 32 -16.64 4.98 -20.74
N ASP A 33 -17.66 5.53 -20.08
CA ASP A 33 -19.04 5.56 -20.59
C ASP A 33 -19.17 6.35 -21.91
N LYS A 34 -18.22 7.27 -22.18
CA LYS A 34 -18.12 8.03 -23.43
C LYS A 34 -17.22 7.36 -24.47
N GLY A 35 -16.70 6.17 -24.18
CA GLY A 35 -15.75 5.45 -25.03
C GLY A 35 -14.34 6.05 -25.02
N LEU A 36 -13.99 6.82 -23.99
CA LEU A 36 -12.64 7.35 -23.79
C LEU A 36 -11.81 6.38 -22.92
N PRO A 37 -10.46 6.49 -22.93
CA PRO A 37 -9.60 5.69 -22.06
C PRO A 37 -9.85 5.96 -20.56
N ILE A 38 -9.46 5.02 -19.69
CA ILE A 38 -9.70 5.10 -18.23
C ILE A 38 -9.10 6.36 -17.60
N ASN A 39 -7.89 6.75 -18.00
CA ASN A 39 -7.20 8.00 -17.65
C ASN A 39 -7.22 8.42 -16.15
N ASP A 40 -7.35 7.48 -15.22
CA ASP A 40 -7.53 7.74 -13.79
C ASP A 40 -6.31 8.39 -13.12
N TRP A 41 -5.08 8.04 -13.52
CA TRP A 41 -3.86 8.68 -13.01
C TRP A 41 -3.87 10.21 -13.20
N GLU A 42 -4.27 10.68 -14.37
CA GLU A 42 -4.39 12.10 -14.69
C GLU A 42 -5.38 12.80 -13.76
N HIS A 43 -6.52 12.16 -13.50
CA HIS A 43 -7.53 12.68 -12.57
C HIS A 43 -7.00 12.77 -11.13
N VAL A 44 -6.25 11.75 -10.69
CA VAL A 44 -5.59 11.75 -9.37
C VAL A 44 -4.58 12.91 -9.26
N ILE A 45 -3.83 13.23 -10.32
CA ILE A 45 -2.88 14.36 -10.31
C ILE A 45 -3.60 15.71 -10.27
N ILE A 46 -4.67 15.89 -11.06
CA ILE A 46 -5.38 17.18 -11.17
C ILE A 46 -5.96 17.62 -9.81
N ILE A 47 -6.47 16.67 -9.03
CA ILE A 47 -7.06 16.94 -7.70
C ILE A 47 -6.00 17.47 -6.70
N ASP A 48 -4.71 17.21 -6.92
CA ASP A 48 -3.62 17.65 -6.06
C ASP A 48 -3.13 19.08 -6.38
N ASP A 49 -3.45 19.59 -7.57
CA ASP A 49 -3.02 20.92 -8.02
C ASP A 49 -3.48 22.06 -7.08
N PRO A 50 -4.72 22.08 -6.55
CA PRO A 50 -5.12 23.03 -5.52
C PRO A 50 -4.28 22.96 -4.23
N TYR A 51 -3.91 21.75 -3.80
CA TYR A 51 -3.11 21.55 -2.58
C TYR A 51 -1.68 22.05 -2.78
N THR A 52 -1.04 21.67 -3.89
CA THR A 52 0.31 22.14 -4.24
C THR A 52 0.36 23.65 -4.51
N LYS A 53 -0.68 24.23 -5.13
CA LYS A 53 -0.85 25.68 -5.29
C LYS A 53 -1.03 26.39 -3.94
N LEU A 54 -1.77 25.80 -3.00
CA LEU A 54 -1.93 26.35 -1.66
C LEU A 54 -0.59 26.36 -0.92
N VAL A 55 0.14 25.25 -0.96
CA VAL A 55 1.48 25.12 -0.35
C VAL A 55 2.46 26.13 -0.95
N SER A 56 2.49 26.28 -2.28
CA SER A 56 3.39 27.24 -2.94
C SER A 56 3.01 28.70 -2.67
N ARG A 57 1.73 29.03 -2.48
CA ARG A 57 1.29 30.38 -2.07
C ARG A 57 1.80 30.73 -0.67
N PHE A 58 1.79 29.80 0.27
CA PHE A 58 2.35 30.03 1.60
C PHE A 58 3.88 30.14 1.56
N ALA A 59 4.54 29.29 0.77
CA ALA A 59 5.99 29.33 0.61
C ALA A 59 6.50 30.63 -0.04
N ASN A 60 5.75 31.20 -0.99
CA ASN A 60 6.13 32.42 -1.72
C ASN A 60 5.59 33.72 -1.09
N SER A 61 4.89 33.62 0.05
CA SER A 61 4.29 34.77 0.74
C SER A 61 5.27 35.66 1.51
N ASP A 62 6.58 35.54 1.26
CA ASP A 62 7.62 36.43 1.79
C ASP A 62 7.27 37.93 1.63
N PHE A 63 6.46 38.26 0.63
CA PHE A 63 5.93 39.60 0.39
C PHE A 63 4.96 40.13 1.46
N LEU A 64 4.11 39.28 2.06
CA LEU A 64 3.18 39.70 3.13
C LEU A 64 3.82 39.68 4.52
N LEU A 65 4.95 38.98 4.67
CA LEU A 65 5.68 38.87 5.94
C LEU A 65 6.80 39.89 6.14
N GLY A 66 7.07 40.75 5.16
CA GLY A 66 8.06 41.82 5.27
C GLY A 66 7.78 42.84 6.40
N CYS A 67 6.55 42.91 6.92
CA CYS A 67 6.16 43.89 7.94
C CYS A 67 6.04 43.36 9.38
N LEU A 68 6.10 42.04 9.60
CA LEU A 68 5.98 41.44 10.94
C LEU A 68 7.22 40.56 11.16
N GLY A 69 8.19 41.10 11.91
CA GLY A 69 9.58 40.63 12.03
C GLY A 69 9.82 39.14 11.84
N LYS A 70 10.82 38.83 11.00
CA LYS A 70 11.36 37.49 10.64
C LYS A 70 11.26 36.47 11.78
N SER A 71 10.09 35.84 11.91
CA SER A 71 9.84 34.87 12.96
C SER A 71 10.27 33.50 12.47
N HIS A 72 11.16 32.83 13.20
CA HIS A 72 11.62 31.46 12.90
C HIS A 72 10.48 30.46 12.61
N LYS A 73 9.25 30.76 13.05
CA LYS A 73 8.06 29.95 12.82
C LYS A 73 7.72 29.76 11.33
N THR A 74 7.94 30.75 10.46
CA THR A 74 7.51 30.64 9.05
C THR A 74 8.40 29.73 8.22
N LYS A 75 9.71 29.69 8.50
CA LYS A 75 10.63 28.75 7.87
C LYS A 75 10.26 27.30 8.15
N ARG A 76 9.79 27.01 9.37
CA ARG A 76 9.37 25.67 9.78
C ARG A 76 8.12 25.22 9.02
N VAL A 77 7.09 26.07 8.95
CA VAL A 77 5.84 25.77 8.21
C VAL A 77 6.11 25.48 6.74
N ALA A 78 6.99 26.25 6.08
CA ALA A 78 7.34 26.01 4.68
C ALA A 78 8.08 24.69 4.47
N ALA A 79 8.99 24.32 5.38
CA ALA A 79 9.69 23.04 5.34
C ALA A 79 8.71 21.87 5.55
N ASP A 80 7.84 21.97 6.55
CA ASP A 80 6.83 20.95 6.85
C ASP A 80 5.88 20.73 5.67
N ALA A 81 5.45 21.82 5.01
CA ALA A 81 4.57 21.74 3.84
C ALA A 81 5.26 21.10 2.63
N LYS A 82 6.55 21.37 2.40
CA LYS A 82 7.34 20.73 1.34
C LYS A 82 7.50 19.23 1.60
N THR A 83 7.79 18.84 2.84
CA THR A 83 7.87 17.44 3.25
C THR A 83 6.52 16.74 3.08
N GLY A 84 5.43 17.39 3.48
CA GLY A 84 4.06 16.88 3.30
C GLY A 84 3.72 16.65 1.83
N ALA A 85 4.04 17.59 0.94
CA ALA A 85 3.80 17.45 -0.50
C ALA A 85 4.61 16.30 -1.13
N LYS A 86 5.88 16.12 -0.73
CA LYS A 86 6.71 14.99 -1.18
C LYS A 86 6.13 13.66 -0.71
N ARG A 87 5.78 13.57 0.58
CA ARG A 87 5.17 12.38 1.17
C ARG A 87 3.88 12.00 0.45
N LEU A 88 3.01 12.98 0.22
CA LEU A 88 1.77 12.80 -0.52
C LEU A 88 2.02 12.30 -1.95
N LYS A 89 2.99 12.88 -2.67
CA LYS A 89 3.39 12.46 -4.03
C LYS A 89 3.80 10.98 -4.05
N ILE A 90 4.64 10.55 -3.10
CA ILE A 90 5.14 9.17 -3.01
C ILE A 90 4.02 8.21 -2.60
N GLU A 91 3.28 8.50 -1.53
CA GLU A 91 2.19 7.64 -1.03
C GLU A 91 1.09 7.46 -2.09
N ARG A 92 0.74 8.52 -2.82
CA ARG A 92 -0.19 8.45 -3.95
C ARG A 92 0.29 7.46 -5.00
N SER A 93 1.53 7.60 -5.50
CA SER A 93 2.06 6.72 -6.54
C SER A 93 2.06 5.25 -6.09
N LEU A 94 2.50 4.99 -4.86
CA LEU A 94 2.53 3.64 -4.30
C LEU A 94 1.12 3.03 -4.17
N ALA A 95 0.18 3.78 -3.60
CA ALA A 95 -1.20 3.32 -3.42
C ALA A 95 -1.88 3.05 -4.77
N PHE A 96 -1.69 3.95 -5.74
CA PHE A 96 -2.21 3.80 -7.10
C PHE A 96 -1.66 2.53 -7.76
N MET A 97 -0.34 2.35 -7.77
CA MET A 97 0.28 1.15 -8.36
C MET A 97 -0.19 -0.14 -7.68
N ALA A 98 -0.29 -0.15 -6.34
CA ALA A 98 -0.78 -1.30 -5.60
C ALA A 98 -2.26 -1.61 -5.94
N ALA A 99 -3.10 -0.59 -6.06
CA ALA A 99 -4.51 -0.74 -6.39
C ALA A 99 -4.71 -1.29 -7.82
N HIS A 100 -3.98 -0.78 -8.80
CA HIS A 100 -4.03 -1.29 -10.18
C HIS A 100 -3.50 -2.72 -10.27
N LYS A 101 -2.38 -3.02 -9.60
CA LYS A 101 -1.85 -4.40 -9.55
C LYS A 101 -2.87 -5.37 -8.95
N PHE A 102 -3.56 -4.95 -7.89
CA PHE A 102 -4.65 -5.74 -7.31
C PHE A 102 -5.83 -5.90 -8.27
N ALA A 103 -6.26 -4.81 -8.91
CA ALA A 103 -7.37 -4.81 -9.87
C ALA A 103 -7.07 -5.72 -11.08
N GLN A 104 -5.87 -5.64 -11.65
CA GLN A 104 -5.43 -6.52 -12.73
C GLN A 104 -5.44 -7.99 -12.31
N LYS A 105 -4.88 -8.31 -11.13
CA LYS A 105 -4.90 -9.69 -10.61
C LYS A 105 -6.33 -10.21 -10.43
N TYR A 106 -7.20 -9.38 -9.87
CA TYR A 106 -8.61 -9.73 -9.69
C TYR A 106 -9.30 -9.94 -11.04
N PHE A 107 -9.11 -9.02 -11.99
CA PHE A 107 -9.65 -9.12 -13.35
C PHE A 107 -9.20 -10.40 -14.06
N LEU A 108 -7.89 -10.70 -14.01
CA LEU A 108 -7.34 -11.92 -14.58
C LEU A 108 -7.93 -13.18 -13.93
N LYS A 109 -8.16 -13.17 -12.61
CA LYS A 109 -8.75 -14.29 -11.89
C LYS A 109 -10.21 -14.53 -12.27
N GLU A 110 -11.01 -13.47 -12.31
CA GLU A 110 -12.46 -13.58 -12.58
C GLU A 110 -12.76 -13.84 -14.06
N PHE A 111 -11.98 -13.24 -14.97
CA PHE A 111 -12.26 -13.28 -16.40
C PHE A 111 -11.28 -14.16 -17.22
N GLY A 112 -10.15 -14.57 -16.64
CA GLY A 112 -9.12 -15.36 -17.33
C GLY A 112 -9.22 -16.88 -17.18
N ASN A 113 -10.21 -17.39 -16.43
CA ASN A 113 -10.30 -18.82 -16.08
C ASN A 113 -11.09 -19.70 -17.07
N SER A 114 -11.34 -19.23 -18.28
CA SER A 114 -11.87 -20.07 -19.36
C SER A 114 -10.81 -20.18 -20.44
N GLN A 115 -10.63 -21.35 -21.05
CA GLN A 115 -9.62 -21.64 -22.08
C GLN A 115 -9.67 -20.74 -23.34
N THR A 116 -10.53 -19.72 -23.33
CA THR A 116 -10.70 -18.69 -24.34
C THR A 116 -9.81 -17.49 -24.04
N GLU A 117 -9.17 -16.96 -25.07
CA GLU A 117 -8.49 -15.67 -24.99
C GLU A 117 -9.40 -14.58 -24.41
N PHE A 118 -8.81 -13.63 -23.70
CA PHE A 118 -9.52 -12.42 -23.26
C PHE A 118 -10.20 -11.75 -24.45
N SER A 119 -11.37 -11.16 -24.18
CA SER A 119 -11.98 -10.22 -25.12
C SER A 119 -11.01 -9.09 -25.44
N GLU A 120 -11.10 -8.52 -26.64
CA GLU A 120 -10.26 -7.36 -27.02
C GLU A 120 -10.42 -6.21 -26.02
N ALA A 121 -11.64 -5.98 -25.52
CA ALA A 121 -11.90 -5.00 -24.46
C ALA A 121 -11.12 -5.31 -23.17
N GLY A 122 -11.06 -6.58 -22.75
CA GLY A 122 -10.29 -6.99 -21.57
C GLY A 122 -8.78 -6.80 -21.75
N LYS A 123 -8.25 -7.08 -22.94
CA LYS A 123 -6.84 -6.83 -23.29
C LYS A 123 -6.52 -5.33 -23.20
N VAL A 124 -7.39 -4.48 -23.75
CA VAL A 124 -7.26 -3.02 -23.71
C VAL A 124 -7.25 -2.51 -22.26
N VAL A 125 -8.17 -2.96 -21.40
CA VAL A 125 -8.22 -2.53 -19.99
C VAL A 125 -6.93 -2.89 -19.24
N LEU A 126 -6.37 -4.08 -19.46
CA LEU A 126 -5.11 -4.50 -18.83
C LEU A 126 -3.91 -3.68 -19.32
N GLU A 127 -3.86 -3.37 -20.61
CA GLU A 127 -2.82 -2.53 -21.22
C GLU A 127 -2.89 -1.09 -20.71
N GLU A 128 -4.10 -0.50 -20.68
CA GLU A 128 -4.33 0.84 -20.13
C GLU A 128 -3.91 0.91 -18.66
N SER A 129 -4.36 -0.05 -17.83
CA SER A 129 -3.96 -0.12 -16.42
C SER A 129 -2.44 -0.25 -16.26
N SER A 130 -1.76 -0.99 -17.14
CA SER A 130 -0.29 -1.13 -17.08
C SER A 130 0.41 0.17 -17.46
N THR A 131 -0.11 0.86 -18.47
CA THR A 131 0.37 2.18 -18.90
C THR A 131 0.23 3.21 -17.79
N GLN A 132 -0.91 3.21 -17.06
CA GLN A 132 -1.12 4.11 -15.94
C GLN A 132 -0.18 3.82 -14.76
N MET A 133 0.05 2.55 -14.43
CA MET A 133 1.06 2.18 -13.42
C MET A 133 2.46 2.64 -13.82
N ALA A 134 2.82 2.58 -15.11
CA ALA A 134 4.11 3.06 -15.59
C ALA A 134 4.29 4.57 -15.35
N LYS A 135 3.25 5.38 -15.58
CA LYS A 135 3.29 6.82 -15.27
C LYS A 135 3.51 7.08 -13.77
N ALA A 136 2.80 6.35 -12.91
CA ALA A 136 3.00 6.44 -11.45
C ALA A 136 4.42 6.00 -11.02
N ALA A 137 4.99 5.00 -11.69
CA ALA A 137 6.35 4.52 -11.44
C ALA A 137 7.42 5.55 -11.88
N GLU A 138 7.25 6.22 -13.03
CA GLU A 138 8.15 7.31 -13.44
C GLU A 138 8.21 8.43 -12.40
N ILE A 139 7.06 8.76 -11.80
CA ILE A 139 7.00 9.75 -10.72
C ILE A 139 7.83 9.34 -9.48
N LEU A 140 7.91 8.05 -9.16
CA LEU A 140 8.77 7.56 -8.08
C LEU A 140 10.25 7.62 -8.46
N LYS A 141 10.61 7.39 -9.73
CA LYS A 141 11.99 7.52 -10.21
C LYS A 141 12.52 8.96 -10.15
N GLU A 142 11.64 9.95 -10.23
CA GLU A 142 12.00 11.36 -10.04
C GLU A 142 12.26 11.73 -8.58
N CYS A 143 11.83 10.90 -7.63
CA CYS A 143 12.01 11.14 -6.20
C CYS A 143 13.37 10.61 -5.74
N ASP A 144 13.89 11.17 -4.64
CA ASP A 144 15.09 10.62 -4.00
C ASP A 144 14.81 9.19 -3.52
N PRO A 145 15.56 8.17 -3.96
CA PRO A 145 15.35 6.78 -3.54
C PRO A 145 15.31 6.61 -2.01
N ARG A 146 16.11 7.39 -1.26
CA ARG A 146 16.12 7.34 0.21
C ARG A 146 14.83 7.87 0.81
N GLU A 147 14.23 8.90 0.21
CA GLU A 147 12.93 9.42 0.64
C GLU A 147 11.82 8.40 0.34
N VAL A 148 11.87 7.75 -0.83
CA VAL A 148 10.91 6.69 -1.20
C VAL A 148 11.00 5.52 -0.23
N GLU A 149 12.20 5.06 0.09
CA GLU A 149 12.43 3.97 1.05
C GLU A 149 11.92 4.33 2.45
N LEU A 150 12.28 5.52 2.95
CA LEU A 150 11.84 6.00 4.27
C LEU A 150 10.31 6.06 4.37
N ILE A 151 9.66 6.71 3.40
CA ILE A 151 8.20 6.87 3.39
C ILE A 151 7.50 5.52 3.22
N SER A 152 8.03 4.65 2.36
CA SER A 152 7.49 3.28 2.17
C SER A 152 7.61 2.45 3.45
N SER A 153 8.74 2.57 4.16
CA SER A 153 9.00 1.87 5.42
C SER A 153 8.06 2.36 6.52
N HIS A 154 7.89 3.68 6.68
CA HIS A 154 6.90 4.25 7.59
C HIS A 154 5.50 3.74 7.25
N LYS A 155 5.15 3.70 5.96
CA LYS A 155 3.84 3.24 5.53
C LYS A 155 3.61 1.77 5.85
N LEU A 156 4.60 0.91 5.63
CA LEU A 156 4.57 -0.50 6.01
C LEU A 156 4.36 -0.66 7.52
N CYS A 157 5.11 0.07 8.35
CA CYS A 157 4.93 0.06 9.81
C CYS A 157 3.50 0.43 10.20
N MET A 158 2.93 1.48 9.60
CA MET A 158 1.54 1.87 9.86
C MET A 158 0.54 0.76 9.50
N ILE A 159 0.72 0.10 8.36
CA ILE A 159 -0.13 -1.03 7.92
C ILE A 159 -0.04 -2.19 8.92
N LEU A 160 1.17 -2.55 9.35
CA LEU A 160 1.40 -3.64 10.30
C LEU A 160 0.78 -3.31 11.67
N LEU A 161 0.92 -2.09 12.16
CA LEU A 161 0.34 -1.65 13.42
C LEU A 161 -1.20 -1.67 13.38
N ASN A 162 -1.81 -1.13 12.32
CA ASN A 162 -3.26 -1.19 12.10
C ASN A 162 -3.77 -2.64 11.99
N SER A 163 -3.02 -3.48 11.28
CA SER A 163 -3.33 -4.92 11.19
C SER A 163 -3.24 -5.61 12.54
N GLY A 164 -2.26 -5.23 13.37
CA GLY A 164 -2.13 -5.67 14.76
C GLY A 164 -3.35 -5.32 15.60
N ILE A 165 -3.83 -4.07 15.51
CA ILE A 165 -5.04 -3.61 16.21
C ILE A 165 -6.25 -4.43 15.80
N MET A 166 -6.46 -4.64 14.49
CA MET A 166 -7.55 -5.49 14.01
C MET A 166 -7.43 -6.95 14.50
N TYR A 167 -6.20 -7.48 14.55
CA TYR A 167 -5.94 -8.84 15.00
C TYR A 167 -6.25 -9.00 16.49
N VAL A 168 -5.88 -8.03 17.33
CA VAL A 168 -6.28 -8.00 18.74
C VAL A 168 -7.81 -8.04 18.88
N GLY A 169 -8.53 -7.24 18.08
CA GLY A 169 -10.00 -7.28 18.04
C GLY A 169 -10.57 -8.66 17.66
N LYS A 170 -9.94 -9.37 16.71
CA LYS A 170 -10.33 -10.74 16.35
C LYS A 170 -10.09 -11.73 17.50
N ILE A 171 -8.95 -11.67 18.18
CA ILE A 171 -8.62 -12.53 19.33
C ILE A 171 -9.59 -12.28 20.49
N LEU A 172 -9.94 -11.02 20.75
CA LEU A 172 -10.93 -10.65 21.74
C LEU A 172 -12.31 -11.25 21.40
N HIS A 173 -12.74 -11.12 20.13
CA HIS A 173 -14.04 -11.62 19.68
C HIS A 173 -14.20 -13.14 19.86
N ILE A 174 -13.12 -13.92 19.70
CA ILE A 174 -13.14 -15.38 19.91
C ILE A 174 -12.95 -15.79 21.38
N GLY A 175 -12.84 -14.82 22.30
CA GLY A 175 -12.74 -15.07 23.75
C GLY A 175 -11.37 -15.54 24.23
N LEU A 176 -10.31 -15.33 23.44
CA LEU A 176 -8.93 -15.70 23.81
C LEU A 176 -8.19 -14.59 24.58
N LEU A 177 -8.72 -13.37 24.60
CA LEU A 177 -8.24 -12.26 25.43
C LEU A 177 -9.37 -11.74 26.29
N LYS A 178 -9.03 -11.22 27.47
CA LYS A 178 -9.96 -10.39 28.26
C LYS A 178 -10.03 -8.99 27.67
N ASP A 179 -11.14 -8.29 27.90
CA ASP A 179 -11.31 -6.90 27.47
C ASP A 179 -10.15 -6.01 27.91
N SER A 180 -9.72 -6.11 29.17
CA SER A 180 -8.60 -5.32 29.71
C SER A 180 -7.25 -5.63 29.08
N GLU A 181 -7.03 -6.88 28.64
CA GLU A 181 -5.79 -7.27 27.97
C GLU A 181 -5.79 -6.75 26.53
N ALA A 182 -6.94 -6.84 25.84
CA ALA A 182 -7.11 -6.29 24.50
C ALA A 182 -6.95 -4.76 24.49
N GLU A 183 -7.58 -4.05 25.43
CA GLU A 183 -7.43 -2.60 25.61
C GLU A 183 -5.97 -2.20 25.76
N HIS A 184 -5.22 -2.86 26.66
CA HIS A 184 -3.79 -2.61 26.84
C HIS A 184 -2.97 -2.78 25.54
N TRP A 185 -3.25 -3.82 24.76
CA TRP A 185 -2.54 -4.04 23.50
C TRP A 185 -2.91 -3.00 22.43
N VAL A 186 -4.18 -2.61 22.34
CA VAL A 186 -4.63 -1.56 21.42
C VAL A 186 -3.94 -0.24 21.76
N GLU A 187 -3.98 0.20 23.02
CA GLU A 187 -3.33 1.45 23.46
C GLU A 187 -1.85 1.47 23.11
N ARG A 188 -1.13 0.36 23.36
CA ARG A 188 0.29 0.25 23.02
C ARG A 188 0.55 0.35 21.52
N LEU A 189 -0.29 -0.28 20.70
CA LEU A 189 -0.15 -0.24 19.24
C LEU A 189 -0.48 1.16 18.68
N GLU A 190 -1.47 1.84 19.25
CA GLU A 190 -1.81 3.23 18.92
C GLU A 190 -0.68 4.19 19.30
N GLU A 191 -0.05 4.03 20.45
CA GLU A 191 1.15 4.80 20.85
C GLU A 191 2.30 4.62 19.84
N GLN A 192 2.57 3.39 19.40
CA GLN A 192 3.57 3.15 18.36
C GLN A 192 3.18 3.77 17.02
N LEU A 193 1.89 3.80 16.67
CA LEU A 193 1.41 4.43 15.46
C LEU A 193 1.61 5.95 15.50
N GLU A 194 1.36 6.58 16.65
CA GLU A 194 1.65 8.00 16.88
C GLU A 194 3.15 8.30 16.72
N HIS A 195 4.03 7.44 17.23
CA HIS A 195 5.47 7.58 17.05
C HIS A 195 5.88 7.52 15.58
N VAL A 196 5.34 6.58 14.79
CA VAL A 196 5.63 6.49 13.36
C VAL A 196 5.11 7.72 12.61
N LEU A 197 3.92 8.23 12.98
CA LEU A 197 3.33 9.44 12.40
C LEU A 197 4.13 10.71 12.70
N ALA A 198 4.70 10.80 13.91
CA ALA A 198 5.54 11.91 14.33
C ALA A 198 6.99 11.79 13.84
N CYS A 199 7.39 10.60 13.37
CA CYS A 199 8.75 10.35 12.93
C CYS A 199 9.05 11.12 11.63
N ASN A 200 10.03 12.02 11.73
CA ASN A 200 10.63 12.72 10.60
C ASN A 200 12.15 12.50 10.56
N GLN A 201 12.65 11.48 11.28
CA GLN A 201 14.08 11.19 11.35
C GLN A 201 14.49 10.38 10.11
N VAL A 202 15.58 10.82 9.48
CA VAL A 202 16.20 10.09 8.36
C VAL A 202 17.06 8.94 8.88
N GLU A 203 17.63 9.09 10.07
CA GLU A 203 18.41 8.06 10.74
C GLU A 203 17.68 7.61 12.01
N HIS A 204 17.35 6.32 12.08
CA HIS A 204 16.70 5.76 13.26
C HIS A 204 17.74 5.12 14.19
N PRO A 205 17.69 5.39 15.51
CA PRO A 205 18.57 4.70 16.45
C PRO A 205 18.38 3.18 16.36
N GLY A 206 19.45 2.45 16.07
CA GLY A 206 19.40 0.98 15.92
C GLY A 206 19.23 0.48 14.48
N GLU A 207 19.16 1.37 13.49
CA GLU A 207 19.21 1.00 12.09
C GLU A 207 20.57 0.35 11.75
N ILE A 208 20.54 -0.95 11.47
CA ILE A 208 21.71 -1.68 10.96
C ILE A 208 21.86 -1.23 9.52
N ARG A 209 22.84 -0.36 9.24
CA ARG A 209 23.20 -0.02 7.86
C ARG A 209 23.62 -1.31 7.17
N ILE A 210 22.77 -1.80 6.27
CA ILE A 210 23.15 -2.85 5.34
C ILE A 210 24.14 -2.17 4.38
N PRO A 211 25.42 -2.58 4.36
CA PRO A 211 26.39 -1.98 3.45
C PRO A 211 25.85 -2.08 2.03
N ASP A 212 25.87 -0.96 1.32
CA ASP A 212 25.38 -0.87 -0.04
C ASP A 212 26.22 -1.85 -0.88
N SER A 213 25.60 -2.84 -1.52
CA SER A 213 26.32 -3.93 -2.19
C SER A 213 27.16 -3.45 -3.40
N ASN A 214 27.11 -2.16 -3.70
CA ASN A 214 27.89 -1.48 -4.73
C ASN A 214 29.07 -0.66 -4.17
N GLU A 215 29.21 -0.55 -2.85
CA GLU A 215 30.49 -0.20 -2.24
C GLU A 215 31.38 -1.46 -2.37
N GLU A 216 31.89 -1.71 -3.58
CA GLU A 216 33.06 -2.55 -3.75
C GLU A 216 34.09 -2.02 -2.76
N GLU A 217 34.33 -2.77 -1.69
CA GLU A 217 35.45 -2.55 -0.81
C GLU A 217 36.67 -2.43 -1.71
N HIS A 218 37.11 -1.19 -1.93
CA HIS A 218 38.43 -0.93 -2.43
C HIS A 218 39.35 -1.39 -1.31
N CYS A 219 39.63 -2.70 -1.31
CA CYS A 219 40.67 -3.31 -0.55
C CYS A 219 41.95 -2.65 -1.04
N ASP A 220 42.33 -1.53 -0.43
CA ASP A 220 43.65 -0.95 -0.57
C ASP A 220 44.64 -2.02 -0.08
N HIS A 221 45.13 -2.83 -1.03
CA HIS A 221 46.30 -3.66 -0.88
C HIS A 221 47.53 -2.74 -0.75
N HIS A 222 47.63 -2.03 0.38
CA HIS A 222 48.91 -1.59 0.88
C HIS A 222 49.64 -2.83 1.38
N GLY A 223 50.46 -3.38 0.49
CA GLY A 223 51.50 -4.33 0.86
C GLY A 223 52.43 -3.66 1.86
N ASP A 224 52.31 -4.05 3.12
CA ASP A 224 53.37 -3.83 4.09
C ASP A 224 53.66 -5.17 4.78
N GLY A 225 54.79 -5.73 4.41
CA GLY A 225 55.27 -6.97 5.00
C GLY A 225 55.89 -6.65 6.34
N HIS A 226 55.34 -7.18 7.44
CA HIS A 226 56.15 -7.61 8.56
C HIS A 226 55.48 -8.69 9.43
N ARG A 227 56.36 -9.58 9.91
CA ARG A 227 56.13 -10.86 10.57
C ARG A 227 55.73 -10.72 12.06
N HIS A 228 55.23 -11.86 12.56
CA HIS A 228 55.04 -12.27 13.97
C HIS A 228 53.76 -11.70 14.61
N SER A 229 52.92 -12.47 15.30
CA SER A 229 53.13 -13.71 16.06
C SER A 229 51.81 -14.46 16.28
N GLN A 230 51.97 -15.74 16.61
CA GLN A 230 50.97 -16.75 16.94
C GLN A 230 49.92 -16.31 17.97
N GLY A 231 48.68 -16.71 17.75
CA GLY A 231 47.59 -16.66 18.73
C GLY A 231 46.42 -17.48 18.24
N ALA A 232 46.31 -18.70 18.75
CA ALA A 232 45.26 -19.67 18.41
C ALA A 232 43.87 -19.14 18.75
N ILE A 233 42.92 -19.24 17.81
CA ILE A 233 41.50 -19.23 18.10
C ILE A 233 40.91 -20.50 17.48
N THR A 234 40.34 -21.29 18.37
CA THR A 234 39.70 -22.58 18.20
C THR A 234 38.41 -22.47 17.40
N ASP A 235 38.27 -23.37 16.43
CA ASP A 235 37.07 -24.05 15.95
C ASP A 235 35.70 -23.40 16.27
N MET A 236 35.07 -22.84 15.23
CA MET A 236 33.62 -22.68 15.16
C MET A 236 33.08 -23.64 14.09
N PRO A 237 32.03 -24.43 14.39
CA PRO A 237 31.55 -25.47 13.51
C PRO A 237 30.79 -24.93 12.29
N ASN A 238 31.12 -25.55 11.17
CA ASN A 238 30.49 -25.45 9.86
C ASN A 238 28.97 -25.69 9.95
N MET A 239 28.17 -24.62 9.79
CA MET A 239 26.71 -24.72 9.65
C MET A 239 26.41 -25.11 8.21
N ARG A 240 26.11 -26.39 8.08
CA ARG A 240 25.71 -27.09 6.86
C ARG A 240 24.42 -26.47 6.32
N GLU A 241 24.44 -26.07 5.05
CA GLU A 241 23.23 -25.82 4.25
C GLU A 241 22.37 -27.10 4.24
N GLU A 242 21.19 -27.02 4.82
CA GLU A 242 20.10 -27.96 4.55
C GLU A 242 19.18 -27.29 3.53
N THR A 243 19.36 -27.66 2.26
CA THR A 243 18.40 -27.45 1.21
C THR A 243 17.25 -28.42 1.42
N GLU A 244 16.10 -27.93 1.88
CA GLU A 244 14.86 -28.70 1.89
C GLU A 244 14.19 -28.62 0.51
N ASP A 245 14.34 -29.71 -0.24
CA ASP A 245 13.50 -30.08 -1.38
C ASP A 245 12.08 -30.36 -0.88
N GLU A 246 11.15 -29.41 -1.05
CA GLU A 246 9.73 -29.68 -0.83
C GLU A 246 9.10 -30.28 -2.10
N GLN A 247 9.10 -31.61 -2.12
CA GLN A 247 8.35 -32.44 -3.06
C GLN A 247 6.86 -32.11 -3.02
N THR A 248 6.34 -31.72 -4.18
CA THR A 248 4.93 -31.79 -4.55
C THR A 248 4.36 -33.17 -4.24
N LYS A 249 3.44 -33.24 -3.27
CA LYS A 249 2.59 -34.42 -3.05
C LYS A 249 1.23 -34.21 -3.71
N ASP A 250 0.96 -35.09 -4.67
CA ASP A 250 -0.33 -35.36 -5.27
C ASP A 250 -1.41 -35.55 -4.18
N VAL A 251 -2.42 -34.67 -4.16
CA VAL A 251 -3.64 -34.89 -3.40
C VAL A 251 -4.64 -35.60 -4.31
N VAL A 252 -4.81 -36.87 -3.96
CA VAL A 252 -5.80 -37.85 -4.39
C VAL A 252 -7.20 -37.26 -4.52
N THR A 253 -7.74 -37.31 -5.73
CA THR A 253 -9.17 -37.20 -6.02
C THR A 253 -9.90 -38.43 -5.47
N THR A 254 -10.69 -38.23 -4.42
CA THR A 254 -11.66 -39.24 -3.98
C THR A 254 -13.04 -38.94 -4.56
N ASN A 255 -13.49 -39.88 -5.38
CA ASN A 255 -14.88 -40.04 -5.81
C ASN A 255 -15.79 -40.31 -4.60
N GLY A 256 -16.92 -39.61 -4.54
CA GLY A 256 -18.05 -39.92 -3.66
C GLY A 256 -19.29 -39.15 -4.13
N LYS A 257 -20.08 -39.69 -5.06
CA LYS A 257 -21.18 -40.65 -4.85
C LYS A 257 -22.48 -39.97 -4.42
N ASP A 258 -23.43 -40.00 -5.37
CA ASP A 258 -24.88 -40.06 -5.25
C ASP A 258 -25.54 -39.42 -4.02
N ARG A 259 -26.29 -38.33 -4.26
CA ARG A 259 -27.57 -38.10 -3.57
C ARG A 259 -28.68 -37.71 -4.54
N THR A 260 -29.56 -38.69 -4.66
CA THR A 260 -30.95 -38.70 -5.08
C THR A 260 -31.78 -37.47 -4.69
N SER A 261 -32.46 -36.92 -5.70
CA SER A 261 -33.90 -36.59 -5.76
C SER A 261 -34.70 -36.45 -4.46
N GLU A 262 -35.19 -35.23 -4.20
CA GLU A 262 -36.50 -34.88 -3.60
C GLU A 262 -36.87 -33.53 -4.27
N ASP A 263 -37.71 -33.46 -5.30
CA ASP A 263 -39.18 -33.52 -5.30
C ASP A 263 -39.83 -32.82 -4.10
N GLY A 264 -40.22 -31.57 -4.32
CA GLY A 264 -40.87 -30.70 -3.35
C GLY A 264 -41.55 -29.57 -4.11
N GLY A 265 -42.71 -29.87 -4.69
CA GLY A 265 -43.59 -28.89 -5.27
C GLY A 265 -44.42 -28.21 -4.19
N ASP A 266 -44.44 -26.88 -4.20
CA ASP A 266 -45.47 -26.09 -3.53
C ASP A 266 -46.22 -25.27 -4.58
N LYS A 267 -47.48 -25.66 -4.75
CA LYS A 267 -48.58 -24.84 -5.23
C LYS A 267 -49.07 -24.00 -4.05
N GLU A 268 -49.37 -22.73 -4.29
CA GLU A 268 -50.46 -21.96 -3.66
C GLU A 268 -50.59 -20.72 -4.55
N ASP A 269 -51.66 -20.64 -5.36
CA ASP A 269 -52.91 -19.93 -5.04
C ASP A 269 -52.61 -18.43 -4.84
N GLY A 270 -52.89 -17.56 -5.82
CA GLY A 270 -54.24 -17.23 -6.24
C GLY A 270 -54.75 -16.14 -5.31
N ASP A 271 -54.64 -14.87 -5.73
CA ASP A 271 -55.50 -13.83 -5.17
C ASP A 271 -55.85 -12.77 -6.20
N ASP A 272 -57.16 -12.51 -6.22
CA ASP A 272 -57.95 -11.83 -7.21
C ASP A 272 -57.85 -10.30 -7.12
N ASP A 273 -58.17 -9.69 -8.26
CA ASP A 273 -58.94 -8.46 -8.43
C ASP A 273 -59.07 -7.49 -7.25
N LYS A 274 -58.59 -6.27 -7.47
CA LYS A 274 -59.36 -5.09 -7.08
C LYS A 274 -59.24 -3.94 -8.07
N VAL A 275 -60.29 -3.88 -8.88
CA VAL A 275 -60.83 -2.69 -9.53
C VAL A 275 -61.01 -1.57 -8.51
N MET A 276 -60.53 -0.36 -8.82
CA MET A 276 -61.20 0.87 -8.42
C MET A 276 -61.13 1.88 -9.56
N ASP A 277 -62.28 2.06 -10.22
CA ASP A 277 -62.64 3.27 -10.94
C ASP A 277 -62.97 4.38 -9.94
N ALA A 278 -62.43 5.58 -10.17
CA ALA A 278 -63.11 6.89 -10.19
C ALA A 278 -62.08 8.04 -10.27
#